data_AF-A0A0R2BLN1-F1
#
_entry.id   AF-A0A0R2BLN1-F1
#
_cell.length_a   1.000
_cell.length_b   1.000
_cell.length_c   1.000
_cell.angle_alpha   90.00
_cell.angle_beta   90.00
_cell.angle_gamma   90.00
#
_symmetry.space_group_name_H-M   'P 1'
#
loop_
_entity.id
_entity.type
_entity.pdbx_description
1 polymer ?
#
loop_
_entity_poly.entity_id
_entity_poly.type
_entity_poly.pdbx_seq_one_letter_code
_entity_poly.pdbx_strand_id
1 'polypeptide(L)' 'MDMTIATLKRHEVAVTSPYSNGPIEGVNHLIKPLKRSCFGFKNQLNFFKRIYQITA' A
#
# COMPACT_ATOMS: atom_id res chain seq x y z
N MET A 1 -7.69 -14.62 -4.89
CA MET A 1 -6.57 -13.73 -5.26
C MET A 1 -6.43 -13.57 -6.79
N ASP A 2 -7.01 -14.48 -7.60
CA ASP A 2 -6.90 -14.42 -9.06
C ASP A 2 -7.57 -13.21 -9.70
N MET A 3 -8.74 -12.78 -9.21
CA MET A 3 -9.48 -11.68 -9.82
C MET A 3 -8.74 -10.34 -9.69
N THR A 4 -8.10 -10.06 -8.56
CA THR A 4 -7.31 -8.83 -8.34
C THR A 4 -6.09 -8.75 -9.27
N ILE A 5 -5.39 -9.87 -9.44
CA ILE A 5 -4.24 -9.95 -10.35
C ILE A 5 -4.71 -9.85 -11.81
N ALA A 6 -5.83 -10.49 -12.17
CA ALA A 6 -6.41 -10.40 -13.50
C ALA A 6 -6.86 -8.97 -13.85
N THR A 7 -7.51 -8.27 -12.91
CA THR A 7 -7.91 -6.87 -13.09
C THR A 7 -6.70 -5.94 -13.22
N LEU A 8 -5.65 -6.14 -12.41
CA LEU A 8 -4.41 -5.38 -12.52
C LEU A 8 -3.77 -5.56 -13.90
N LYS A 9 -3.66 -6.81 -14.37
CA LYS A 9 -3.13 -7.10 -15.72
C LYS A 9 -3.98 -6.49 -16.83
N ARG A 10 -5.31 -6.47 -16.68
CA ARG A 10 -6.22 -5.86 -17.66
C ARG A 10 -6.08 -4.33 -17.72
N HIS A 11 -5.79 -3.68 -16.60
CA HIS A 11 -5.77 -2.21 -16.48
C HIS A 11 -4.38 -1.63 -16.18
N GLU A 12 -3.31 -2.36 -16.50
CA GLU A 12 -1.92 -1.99 -16.20
C GLU A 12 -1.59 -0.56 -16.63
N VAL A 13 -1.93 -0.19 -17.86
CA VAL A 13 -1.70 1.15 -18.44
C VAL A 13 -2.36 2.27 -17.62
N ALA A 14 -3.54 2.01 -17.07
CA ALA A 14 -4.27 2.98 -16.26
C ALA A 14 -3.67 3.13 -14.85
N VAL A 15 -3.00 2.08 -14.34
CA VAL A 15 -2.33 2.12 -13.03
C VAL A 15 -0.96 2.79 -13.13
N THR A 16 -0.25 2.65 -14.25
CA THR A 16 1.08 3.25 -14.47
C THR A 16 1.03 4.68 -15.00
N SER A 17 -0.16 5.19 -15.35
CA SER A 17 -0.33 6.57 -15.79
C SER A 17 0.09 7.56 -14.70
N PRO A 18 0.75 8.69 -15.04
CA PRO A 18 1.13 9.72 -14.08
C PRO A 18 -0.07 10.40 -13.40
N TYR A 19 -1.27 10.28 -13.97
CA TYR A 19 -2.51 10.77 -13.38
C TYR A 19 -3.23 9.73 -12.52
N SER A 20 -2.66 8.53 -12.37
CA SER A 20 -3.27 7.45 -11.61
C SER A 20 -3.04 7.62 -10.12
N ASN A 21 -4.13 7.60 -9.36
CA ASN A 21 -4.08 7.49 -7.89
C ASN A 21 -3.90 6.04 -7.42
N GLY A 22 -3.86 5.07 -8.33
CA GLY A 22 -3.76 3.64 -7.98
C GLY A 22 -2.57 3.31 -7.08
N PRO A 23 -1.34 3.75 -7.40
CA PRO A 23 -0.17 3.47 -6.56
C PRO A 23 -0.28 4.05 -5.15
N ILE A 24 -0.73 5.30 -5.01
CA ILE A 24 -0.87 5.96 -3.70
C ILE A 24 -2.02 5.36 -2.87
N GLU A 25 -3.13 4.99 -3.51
CA GLU A 25 -4.23 4.29 -2.85
C GLU A 25 -3.82 2.89 -2.38
N GLY A 26 -3.02 2.18 -3.18
CA GLY A 26 -2.45 0.88 -2.81
C GLY A 26 -1.56 0.97 -1.57
N VAL A 27 -0.66 1.95 -1.52
CA VAL A 27 0.19 2.21 -0.35
C VAL A 27 -0.66 2.56 0.88
N ASN A 28 -1.65 3.44 0.73
CA ASN A 28 -2.57 3.80 1.81
C ASN A 28 -3.38 2.59 2.32
N HIS A 29 -3.74 1.67 1.43
CA HIS A 29 -4.42 0.43 1.79
C HIS A 29 -3.53 -0.53 2.58
N LEU A 30 -2.19 -0.47 2.44
CA LEU A 30 -1.26 -1.26 3.26
C LEU A 30 -0.98 -0.59 4.62
N ILE A 31 -0.85 0.74 4.64
CA ILE A 31 -0.57 1.52 5.87
C ILE A 31 -1.76 1.48 6.85
N LYS A 32 -3.01 1.51 6.34
CA LYS A 32 -4.22 1.52 7.18
C LYS A 32 -4.35 0.25 8.06
N PRO A 33 -4.27 -0.99 7.53
CA PRO A 33 -4.18 -2.21 8.32
C PRO A 33 -2.96 -2.24 9.21
N LEU A 34 -1.79 -1.80 8.74
CA LEU A 34 -0.58 -1.74 9.58
C LEU A 34 -0.83 -0.90 10.84
N LYS A 35 -1.43 0.28 10.70
CA LYS A 35 -1.81 1.14 11.83
C LYS A 35 -2.83 0.46 12.76
N ARG A 36 -3.81 -0.28 12.20
CA ARG A 36 -4.84 -0.99 12.98
C ARG A 36 -4.31 -2.23 13.70
N SER A 37 -3.42 -3.01 13.09
CA SER A 37 -2.82 -4.20 13.69
C SER A 37 -1.74 -3.85 14.70
N CYS A 38 -1.06 -2.72 14.51
CA CYS A 38 0.05 -2.30 15.37
C CYS A 38 -0.36 -1.29 16.46
N PHE A 39 -1.48 -1.50 17.14
CA PHE A 39 -1.79 -0.82 18.42
C PHE A 39 -0.68 -0.98 19.48
N GLY A 40 0.35 -1.81 19.23
CA GLY A 40 1.49 -2.10 20.09
C GLY A 40 2.85 -1.52 19.68
N PHE A 41 2.96 -0.60 18.71
CA PHE A 41 4.26 0.07 18.53
C PHE A 41 4.57 0.96 19.74
N LYS A 42 5.51 0.51 20.57
CA LYS A 42 6.02 1.24 21.75
C LYS A 42 6.49 2.67 21.45
N ASN A 43 6.83 2.97 20.19
CA ASN A 43 7.28 4.27 19.70
C ASN A 43 6.88 4.46 18.23
N GLN A 44 6.38 5.66 17.89
CA GLN A 44 6.03 6.10 16.54
C GLN A 44 7.19 5.97 15.52
N LEU A 45 8.45 6.01 15.97
CA LEU A 45 9.62 5.73 15.13
C LEU A 45 9.58 4.34 14.50
N ASN A 46 9.10 3.33 15.23
CA ASN A 46 9.00 1.97 14.72
C ASN A 46 7.88 1.82 13.67
N PHE A 47 6.82 2.63 13.79
CA PHE A 47 5.78 2.71 12.77
C PHE A 47 6.34 3.26 11.45
N PHE A 48 7.10 4.35 11.50
CA PHE A 48 7.74 4.91 10.29
C PHE A 48 8.77 3.98 9.67
N LYS A 49 9.60 3.31 10.48
CA LYS A 49 10.53 2.27 9.99
C LYS A 49 9.79 1.17 9.25
N ARG A 50 8.63 0.75 9.75
CA ARG A 50 7.82 -0.29 9.12
C ARG A 50 7.13 0.17 7.84
N ILE A 51 6.67 1.43 7.77
CA ILE A 51 6.17 2.02 6.52
C ILE A 51 7.28 2.06 5.48
N TYR A 52 8.47 2.53 5.85
CA TYR A 52 9.61 2.63 4.93
C TYR A 52 9.95 1.27 4.29
N GLN A 53 9.91 0.18 5.06
CA GLN A 53 10.11 -1.19 4.53
C GLN A 53 9.03 -1.68 3.55
N ILE A 54 7.85 -1.05 3.52
CA ILE A 54 6.75 -1.41 2.62
C ILE A 54 6.82 -0.61 1.31
N THR A 55 7.39 0.60 1.38
CA THR A 55 7.42 1.55 0.26
C THR A 55 8.79 1.67 -0.44
N ALA A 56 9.86 1.19 0.18
CA ALA A 56 11.21 1.13 -0.39
C ALA A 56 11.41 -0.16 -1.19
#